data_AF-S4WA40-F1
#
_entry.id   AF-S4WA40-F1
#
_cell.length_a   1.000
_cell.length_b   1.000
_cell.length_c   1.000
_cell.angle_alpha   90.00
_cell.angle_beta   90.00
_cell.angle_gamma   90.00
#
_symmetry.space_group_name_H-M   'P 1'
#
loop_
_entity.id
_entity.type
_entity.pdbx_description
1 polymer ?
#
loop_
_entity_poly.entity_id
_entity_poly.type
_entity_poly.pdbx_seq_one_letter_code
_entity_poly.pdbx_strand_id
1 'polypeptide(L)'
;MQGIGQLVAALVMMFLTLGFKSSLETAADTKSCTGGCQVSVDKMWRTLIGFGAVPACIALYYRLTIPETPRYTFNVARDVEQADEDVKAYMTGKREGETDEVARAQVHQGAKANLQVPKASFRDFLKHYSEWKNASLLLGTAGSWLCLDVAFYGLSLNNGTILKVIGYSTKNTHSVYEYLYNT
;
A
#
# COMPACT_ATOMS: atom_id res chain seq x y z
N MET A 1 4.22 -6.83 -4.43
CA MET A 1 2.78 -6.74 -4.07
C MET A 1 1.98 -5.86 -5.02
N GLN A 2 2.51 -4.72 -5.50
CA GLN A 2 1.77 -3.84 -6.43
C GLN A 2 1.30 -4.51 -7.73
N GLY A 3 2.13 -5.37 -8.36
CA GLY A 3 1.75 -6.01 -9.64
C GLY A 3 0.51 -6.91 -9.55
N ILE A 4 0.31 -7.64 -8.45
CA ILE A 4 -0.89 -8.48 -8.25
C ILE A 4 -2.12 -7.59 -8.09
N GLY A 5 -2.02 -6.48 -7.36
CA GLY A 5 -3.10 -5.52 -7.22
C GLY A 5 -3.51 -4.91 -8.56
N GLN A 6 -2.54 -4.56 -9.40
CA GLN A 6 -2.80 -4.06 -10.76
C GLN A 6 -3.48 -5.11 -11.65
N LEU A 7 -3.02 -6.37 -11.60
CA LEU A 7 -3.64 -7.47 -12.35
C LEU A 7 -5.09 -7.69 -11.92
N VAL A 8 -5.36 -7.75 -10.61
CA VAL A 8 -6.71 -7.93 -10.08
C VAL A 8 -7.59 -6.74 -10.46
N ALA A 9 -7.08 -5.51 -10.37
CA ALA A 9 -7.82 -4.32 -10.80
C ALA A 9 -8.16 -4.35 -12.30
N ALA A 10 -7.22 -4.78 -13.14
CA ALA A 10 -7.45 -4.95 -14.58
C ALA A 10 -8.51 -6.03 -14.87
N LEU A 11 -8.46 -7.17 -14.17
CA LEU A 11 -9.46 -8.22 -14.29
C LEU A 11 -10.85 -7.75 -13.87
N VAL A 12 -10.96 -7.06 -12.72
CA VAL A 12 -12.23 -6.51 -12.25
C VAL A 12 -12.79 -5.50 -13.25
N MET A 13 -11.95 -4.60 -13.78
CA MET A 13 -12.38 -3.66 -14.81
C MET A 13 -12.84 -4.35 -16.10
N MET A 14 -12.14 -5.42 -16.53
CA MET A 14 -12.54 -6.22 -17.68
C MET A 14 -13.92 -6.88 -17.46
N PHE A 15 -14.19 -7.43 -16.28
CA PHE A 15 -15.51 -8.00 -15.99
C PHE A 15 -16.60 -6.93 -15.93
N LEU A 16 -16.29 -5.74 -15.40
CA LEU A 16 -17.22 -4.62 -15.36
C LEU A 16 -17.55 -4.08 -16.76
N THR A 17 -16.56 -3.96 -17.66
CA THR A 17 -16.81 -3.52 -19.05
C THR A 17 -17.69 -4.52 -19.80
N LEU A 18 -17.45 -5.83 -19.61
CA LEU A 18 -18.30 -6.89 -20.16
C LEU A 18 -19.72 -6.85 -19.60
N GLY A 19 -19.88 -6.63 -18.29
CA GLY A 19 -21.18 -6.58 -17.63
C GLY A 19 -22.05 -5.39 -18.06
N PHE A 20 -21.44 -4.24 -18.34
CA PHE A 20 -22.14 -3.02 -18.78
C PHE A 20 -22.15 -2.82 -20.31
N LYS A 21 -21.79 -3.86 -21.09
CA LYS A 21 -21.68 -3.79 -22.56
C LYS A 21 -22.87 -3.11 -23.24
N SER A 22 -24.09 -3.54 -22.95
CA SER A 22 -25.30 -3.00 -23.60
C SER A 22 -25.49 -1.50 -23.36
N SER A 23 -25.14 -1.00 -22.17
CA SER A 23 -25.21 0.44 -21.86
C SER A 23 -24.08 1.24 -22.50
N LEU A 24 -22.91 0.61 -22.71
CA LEU A 24 -21.72 1.25 -23.28
C LEU A 24 -21.75 1.28 -24.81
N GLU A 25 -22.39 0.32 -25.47
CA GLU A 25 -22.58 0.30 -26.93
C GLU A 25 -23.53 1.40 -27.44
N THR A 26 -24.33 2.01 -26.54
CA THR A 26 -25.27 3.08 -26.88
C THR A 26 -24.56 4.37 -27.32
N ALA A 27 -23.31 4.58 -26.92
CA ALA A 27 -22.53 5.76 -27.26
C ALA A 27 -21.39 5.40 -28.23
N ALA A 28 -21.27 6.17 -29.32
CA ALA A 28 -20.24 5.98 -30.33
C ALA A 28 -18.85 6.48 -29.87
N ASP A 29 -18.80 7.45 -28.96
CA ASP A 29 -17.55 8.04 -28.45
C ASP A 29 -17.69 8.39 -26.96
N THR A 30 -16.57 8.43 -26.26
CA THR A 30 -16.45 8.89 -24.86
C THR A 30 -17.07 10.27 -24.65
N LYS A 31 -17.03 11.15 -25.66
CA LYS A 31 -17.65 12.49 -25.62
C LYS A 31 -19.17 12.47 -25.79
N SER A 32 -19.72 11.46 -26.45
CA SER A 32 -21.16 11.31 -26.64
C SER A 32 -21.82 10.43 -25.57
N CYS A 33 -21.02 9.86 -24.66
CA CYS A 33 -21.47 9.09 -23.51
C CYS A 33 -22.20 10.00 -22.51
N THR A 34 -23.52 10.12 -22.68
CA THR A 34 -24.40 10.94 -21.83
C THR A 34 -25.54 10.09 -21.28
N GLY A 35 -26.10 10.50 -20.14
CA GLY A 35 -27.20 9.78 -19.49
C GLY A 35 -26.81 8.37 -19.01
N GLY A 36 -27.45 7.33 -19.57
CA GLY A 36 -27.29 5.94 -19.13
C GLY A 36 -25.86 5.39 -19.29
N CYS A 37 -25.13 5.84 -20.32
CA CYS A 37 -23.72 5.48 -20.52
C CYS A 37 -22.85 6.06 -19.38
N GLN A 38 -23.01 7.34 -19.06
CA GLN A 38 -22.24 8.02 -18.01
C GLN A 38 -22.51 7.41 -16.62
N VAL A 39 -23.77 7.10 -16.32
CA VAL A 39 -24.14 6.45 -15.04
C VAL A 39 -23.54 5.05 -14.95
N SER A 40 -23.44 4.31 -16.06
CA SER A 40 -22.82 2.99 -16.09
C SER A 40 -21.31 3.09 -15.80
N VAL A 41 -20.61 4.01 -16.45
CA VAL A 41 -19.19 4.29 -16.17
C VAL A 41 -18.99 4.73 -14.72
N ASP A 42 -19.89 5.57 -14.18
CA ASP A 42 -19.82 6.00 -12.77
C ASP A 42 -19.92 4.81 -11.79
N LYS A 43 -20.82 3.87 -12.07
CA LYS A 43 -20.93 2.63 -11.28
C LYS A 43 -19.68 1.76 -11.38
N MET A 44 -19.06 1.68 -12.57
CA MET A 44 -17.88 0.85 -12.79
C MET A 44 -16.69 1.29 -11.92
N TRP A 45 -16.30 2.57 -11.96
CA TRP A 45 -15.13 3.03 -11.18
C TRP A 45 -15.39 2.97 -9.67
N ARG A 46 -16.62 3.26 -9.22
CA ARG A 46 -17.00 3.11 -7.80
C ARG A 46 -16.92 1.67 -7.34
N THR A 47 -17.35 0.73 -8.17
CA THR A 47 -17.28 -0.71 -7.86
C THR A 47 -15.83 -1.17 -7.80
N LEU A 48 -14.97 -0.70 -8.70
CA LEU A 48 -13.54 -0.99 -8.66
C LEU A 48 -12.89 -0.52 -7.36
N ILE A 49 -13.13 0.74 -6.96
CA ILE A 49 -12.60 1.28 -5.70
C ILE A 49 -13.18 0.53 -4.49
N GLY A 50 -14.48 0.22 -4.52
CA GLY A 50 -15.14 -0.56 -3.48
C GLY A 50 -14.52 -1.94 -3.29
N PHE A 51 -14.17 -2.63 -4.38
CA PHE A 51 -13.47 -3.92 -4.31
C PHE A 51 -12.08 -3.77 -3.70
N GLY A 52 -11.35 -2.69 -4.02
CA GLY A 52 -10.06 -2.37 -3.41
C GLY A 52 -10.13 -2.07 -1.90
N ALA A 53 -11.27 -1.60 -1.40
CA ALA A 53 -11.45 -1.32 0.03
C ALA A 53 -11.55 -2.59 0.90
N VAL A 54 -11.97 -3.72 0.33
CA VAL A 54 -12.12 -4.99 1.05
C VAL A 54 -10.79 -5.48 1.68
N PRO A 55 -9.69 -5.67 0.92
CA PRO A 55 -8.42 -6.07 1.51
C PRO A 55 -7.85 -5.02 2.47
N ALA A 56 -8.15 -3.73 2.25
CA ALA A 56 -7.74 -2.66 3.18
C ALA A 56 -8.45 -2.79 4.54
N CYS A 57 -9.75 -3.09 4.55
CA CYS A 57 -10.51 -3.33 5.79
C CYS A 57 -10.01 -4.58 6.53
N ILE A 58 -9.70 -5.66 5.80
CA ILE A 58 -9.13 -6.88 6.37
C ILE A 58 -7.75 -6.58 6.98
N ALA A 59 -6.89 -5.84 6.27
CA ALA A 59 -5.59 -5.43 6.79
C ALA A 59 -5.71 -4.54 8.03
N LEU A 60 -6.70 -3.64 8.07
CA LEU A 60 -6.99 -2.80 9.22
C LEU A 60 -7.44 -3.65 10.42
N TYR A 61 -8.32 -4.63 10.22
CA TYR A 61 -8.71 -5.57 11.27
C TYR A 61 -7.49 -6.28 11.87
N TYR A 62 -6.59 -6.79 11.04
CA TYR A 62 -5.36 -7.43 11.54
C TYR A 62 -4.42 -6.45 12.24
N ARG A 63 -4.28 -5.22 11.73
CA ARG A 63 -3.49 -4.19 12.41
C ARG A 63 -4.02 -3.84 13.81
N LEU A 64 -5.34 -3.88 14.00
CA LEU A 64 -5.96 -3.59 15.30
C LEU A 64 -6.03 -4.82 16.21
N THR A 65 -5.86 -6.03 15.67
CA THR A 65 -6.01 -7.28 16.44
C THR A 65 -4.71 -7.95 16.82
N ILE A 66 -3.61 -7.66 16.11
CA ILE A 66 -2.27 -8.17 16.37
C ILE A 66 -1.61 -7.39 17.51
N PRO A 67 -1.09 -8.06 18.55
CA PRO A 67 -0.32 -7.40 19.61
C PRO A 67 0.94 -6.76 19.05
N GLU A 68 1.35 -5.64 19.66
CA GLU A 68 2.55 -4.91 19.24
C GLU A 68 3.79 -5.80 19.27
N THR A 69 4.76 -5.50 18.40
CA THR A 69 5.97 -6.34 18.34
C THR A 69 6.78 -6.20 19.63
N PRO A 70 7.33 -7.28 20.21
CA PRO A 70 8.09 -7.23 21.46
C PRO A 70 9.36 -6.36 21.34
N ARG A 71 9.88 -6.16 20.12
CA ARG A 71 10.95 -5.20 19.85
C ARG A 71 10.53 -3.75 20.09
N TYR A 72 9.28 -3.39 19.83
CA TYR A 72 8.74 -2.06 20.11
C TYR A 72 8.52 -1.86 21.61
N THR A 73 7.92 -2.83 22.31
CA THR A 73 7.77 -2.80 23.77
C THR A 73 9.13 -2.68 24.48
N PHE A 74 10.11 -3.48 24.05
CA PHE A 74 11.45 -3.48 24.62
C PHE A 74 12.26 -2.19 24.32
N ASN A 75 12.34 -1.77 23.05
CA ASN A 75 13.22 -0.65 22.66
C ASN A 75 12.57 0.73 22.80
N VAL A 76 11.24 0.81 22.71
CA VAL A 76 10.50 2.08 22.69
C VAL A 76 9.70 2.29 23.97
N ALA A 77 8.92 1.31 24.43
CA ALA A 77 8.16 1.42 25.68
C ALA A 77 9.05 1.25 26.94
N ARG A 78 10.26 0.70 26.78
CA ARG A 78 11.25 0.45 27.84
C ARG A 78 10.69 -0.39 29.00
N ASP A 79 9.81 -1.33 28.67
CA ASP A 79 9.25 -2.29 29.62
C ASP A 79 9.78 -3.68 29.28
N VAL A 80 10.74 -4.16 30.08
CA VAL A 80 11.44 -5.44 29.87
C VAL A 80 10.58 -6.61 30.33
N GLU A 81 9.73 -6.42 31.34
CA GLU A 81 8.82 -7.45 31.86
C GLU A 81 7.66 -7.67 30.90
N GLN A 82 7.10 -6.59 30.34
CA GLN A 82 6.07 -6.73 29.32
C GLN A 82 6.58 -7.35 28.01
N ALA A 83 7.86 -7.18 27.66
CA ALA A 83 8.44 -7.84 26.50
C ALA A 83 8.59 -9.37 26.68
N ASP A 84 8.90 -9.87 27.88
CA ASP A 84 8.98 -11.32 28.16
C ASP A 84 7.57 -11.95 28.19
N GLU A 85 6.60 -11.23 28.76
CA GLU A 85 5.22 -11.70 28.81
C GLU A 85 4.49 -11.59 27.47
N ASP A 86 4.72 -10.54 26.67
CA ASP A 86 4.21 -10.45 25.29
C ASP A 86 4.76 -11.60 24.44
N VAL A 87 6.01 -12.03 24.68
CA VAL A 87 6.60 -13.22 24.03
C VAL A 87 5.93 -14.51 24.50
N LYS A 88 5.68 -14.68 25.80
CA LYS A 88 4.94 -15.84 26.33
C LYS A 88 3.48 -15.88 25.87
N ALA A 89 2.79 -14.74 25.83
CA ALA A 89 1.43 -14.61 25.34
C ALA A 89 1.36 -14.95 23.84
N TYR A 90 2.33 -14.46 23.05
CA TYR A 90 2.47 -14.80 21.64
C TYR A 90 2.76 -16.31 21.42
N MET A 91 3.65 -16.91 22.21
CA MET A 91 3.95 -18.36 22.14
C MET A 91 2.76 -19.23 22.57
N THR A 92 1.86 -18.72 23.42
CA THR A 92 0.67 -19.42 23.91
C THR A 92 -0.61 -19.08 23.16
N GLY A 93 -0.54 -18.20 22.15
CA GLY A 93 -1.70 -17.81 21.32
C GLY A 93 -2.69 -16.88 22.03
N LYS A 94 -2.29 -16.24 23.13
CA LYS A 94 -3.10 -15.27 23.88
C LYS A 94 -2.83 -13.84 23.40
N ARG A 95 -3.84 -12.98 23.52
CA ARG A 95 -3.86 -11.63 22.93
C ARG A 95 -3.15 -10.59 23.78
N GLU A 96 -3.08 -10.77 25.10
CA GLU A 96 -2.34 -9.94 26.06
C GLU A 96 -1.82 -10.81 27.23
N GLY A 97 -0.66 -10.44 27.79
CA GLY A 97 -0.12 -10.97 29.04
C GLY A 97 -0.77 -10.31 30.26
N GLU A 98 -1.14 -11.11 31.25
CA GLU A 98 -1.82 -10.66 32.46
C GLU A 98 -0.78 -10.14 33.46
N THR A 99 -0.57 -8.82 33.51
CA THR A 99 0.44 -8.18 34.40
C THR A 99 -0.19 -7.45 35.58
N ASP A 100 0.45 -7.58 36.74
CA ASP A 100 0.16 -6.84 37.97
C ASP A 100 0.64 -5.38 37.84
N GLU A 101 -0.28 -4.41 37.88
CA GLU A 101 -0.02 -2.99 37.60
C GLU A 101 1.00 -2.34 38.57
N VAL A 102 1.18 -2.92 39.75
CA VAL A 102 2.07 -2.39 40.80
C VAL A 102 3.54 -2.74 40.53
N ALA A 103 3.82 -3.91 39.94
CA ALA A 103 5.18 -4.30 39.54
C ALA A 103 5.67 -3.46 38.34
N ARG A 104 4.78 -3.20 37.38
CA ARG A 104 4.97 -2.29 36.22
C ARG A 104 5.52 -0.92 36.62
N ALA A 105 4.97 -0.31 37.67
CA ALA A 105 5.37 1.04 38.07
C ALA A 105 6.81 1.10 38.63
N GLN A 106 7.28 0.03 39.27
CA GLN A 106 8.60 -0.03 39.88
C GLN A 106 9.71 -0.32 38.84
N VAL A 107 9.45 -1.20 37.88
CA VAL A 107 10.41 -1.54 36.82
C VAL A 107 10.55 -0.43 35.77
N HIS A 108 9.47 0.28 35.45
CA HIS A 108 9.52 1.47 34.59
C HIS A 108 10.42 2.59 35.13
N GLN A 109 10.54 2.75 36.46
CA GLN A 109 11.44 3.74 37.06
C GLN A 109 12.92 3.30 36.97
N GLY A 110 13.20 2.00 37.12
CA GLY A 110 14.57 1.44 37.02
C GLY A 110 15.12 1.38 35.59
N ALA A 111 14.29 1.05 34.60
CA ALA A 111 14.70 0.90 33.20
C ALA A 111 14.98 2.25 32.50
N LYS A 112 14.31 3.34 32.91
CA LYS A 112 14.58 4.69 32.40
C LYS A 112 16.00 5.19 32.73
N ALA A 113 16.61 4.69 33.80
CA ALA A 113 17.93 5.13 34.27
C ALA A 113 19.10 4.53 33.47
N ASN A 114 18.96 3.34 32.87
CA ASN A 114 20.10 2.57 32.33
C ASN A 114 20.13 2.37 30.80
N LEU A 115 19.06 2.67 30.06
CA LEU A 115 19.02 2.55 28.59
C LEU A 115 19.04 3.93 27.91
N GLN A 116 20.23 4.51 27.78
CA GLN A 116 20.47 5.66 26.90
C GLN A 116 20.79 5.15 25.49
N VAL A 117 19.75 4.85 24.70
CA VAL A 117 19.93 4.78 23.24
C VAL A 117 20.18 6.21 22.76
N PRO A 118 21.35 6.52 22.17
CA PRO A 118 21.65 7.88 21.72
C PRO A 118 20.62 8.29 20.66
N LYS A 119 20.02 9.48 20.81
CA LYS A 119 19.13 10.05 19.80
C LYS A 119 19.95 10.30 18.53
N ALA A 120 19.61 9.62 17.44
CA ALA A 120 20.26 9.82 16.16
C ALA A 120 20.22 11.30 15.77
N SER A 121 21.39 11.91 15.56
CA SER A 121 21.51 13.31 15.15
C SER A 121 21.78 13.42 13.65
N PHE A 122 21.37 14.55 13.04
CA PHE A 122 21.75 14.87 11.66
C PHE A 122 23.27 14.89 11.46
N ARG A 123 24.03 15.26 12.49
CA ARG A 123 25.50 15.23 12.46
C ARG A 123 26.04 13.80 12.35
N ASP A 124 25.37 12.83 12.97
CA ASP A 124 25.75 11.42 12.89
C ASP A 124 25.42 10.84 11.52
N PHE A 125 24.30 11.27 10.92
CA PHE A 125 23.95 10.93 9.54
C PHE A 125 25.02 11.42 8.56
N LEU A 126 25.38 12.71 8.62
CA LEU A 126 26.40 13.28 7.73
C LEU A 126 27.77 12.61 7.95
N LYS A 127 28.14 12.33 9.20
CA LYS A 127 29.40 11.64 9.52
C LYS A 127 29.43 10.21 8.96
N HIS A 128 28.31 9.49 9.07
CA HIS A 128 28.23 8.10 8.60
C HIS A 128 28.21 7.98 7.08
N TYR A 129 27.46 8.85 6.40
CA TYR A 129 27.38 8.88 4.93
C TYR A 129 28.46 9.74 4.26
N SER A 130 29.33 10.38 5.04
CA SER A 130 30.59 10.97 4.54
C SER A 130 31.57 9.89 4.08
N GLU A 131 31.47 8.67 4.59
CA GLU A 131 32.28 7.55 4.14
C GLU A 131 31.76 7.03 2.79
N TRP A 132 32.62 7.02 1.77
CA TRP A 132 32.26 6.65 0.40
C TRP A 132 31.62 5.26 0.28
N LYS A 133 32.05 4.31 1.12
CA LYS A 133 31.48 2.97 1.16
C LYS A 133 29.98 3.00 1.52
N ASN A 134 29.60 3.81 2.50
CA ASN A 134 28.22 3.92 2.97
C ASN A 134 27.39 4.80 2.03
N ALA A 135 28.00 5.86 1.49
CA ALA A 135 27.39 6.75 0.50
C ALA A 135 27.06 6.03 -0.81
N SER A 136 27.97 5.21 -1.33
CA SER A 136 27.76 4.49 -2.60
C SER A 136 26.66 3.43 -2.49
N LEU A 137 26.53 2.77 -1.33
CA LEU A 137 25.41 1.87 -1.05
C LEU A 137 24.07 2.63 -1.02
N LEU A 138 24.05 3.80 -0.38
CA LEU A 138 22.86 4.65 -0.33
C LEU A 138 22.47 5.16 -1.73
N LEU A 139 23.43 5.65 -2.50
CA LEU A 139 23.22 6.13 -3.87
C LEU A 139 22.76 5.01 -4.81
N GLY A 140 23.35 3.81 -4.70
CA GLY A 140 22.92 2.66 -5.50
C GLY A 140 21.49 2.23 -5.16
N THR A 141 21.16 2.19 -3.87
CA THR A 141 19.81 1.81 -3.41
C THR A 141 18.78 2.86 -3.78
N ALA A 142 19.02 4.13 -3.45
CA ALA A 142 18.09 5.23 -3.75
C ALA A 142 17.97 5.49 -5.25
N GLY A 143 19.08 5.41 -5.99
CA GLY A 143 19.12 5.61 -7.44
C GLY A 143 18.39 4.51 -8.20
N SER A 144 18.57 3.24 -7.81
CA SER A 144 17.84 2.13 -8.43
C SER A 144 16.33 2.23 -8.18
N TRP A 145 15.91 2.58 -6.96
CA TRP A 145 14.50 2.83 -6.66
C TRP A 145 13.95 4.03 -7.43
N LEU A 146 14.70 5.14 -7.50
CA LEU A 146 14.28 6.32 -8.26
C LEU A 146 14.05 5.99 -9.74
N CYS A 147 15.00 5.31 -10.38
CA CYS A 147 14.88 4.91 -11.78
C CYS A 147 13.69 3.96 -12.00
N LEU A 148 13.49 3.01 -11.09
CA LEU A 148 12.35 2.10 -11.15
C LEU A 148 11.02 2.86 -11.01
N ASP A 149 10.90 3.74 -10.03
CA ASP A 149 9.67 4.49 -9.76
C ASP A 149 9.31 5.41 -10.93
N VAL A 150 10.28 6.12 -11.49
CA VAL A 150 10.06 7.00 -12.66
C VAL A 150 9.51 6.19 -13.84
N ALA A 151 10.14 5.07 -14.17
CA ALA A 151 9.70 4.23 -15.28
C ALA A 151 8.34 3.58 -14.99
N PHE A 152 8.18 2.97 -13.82
CA PHE A 152 7.00 2.19 -13.46
C PHE A 152 5.75 3.06 -13.33
N TYR A 153 5.80 4.14 -12.55
CA TYR A 153 4.65 5.03 -12.40
C TYR A 153 4.42 5.90 -13.63
N GLY A 154 5.49 6.32 -14.31
CA GLY A 154 5.39 7.09 -15.55
C GLY A 154 4.62 6.33 -16.63
N LEU A 155 4.91 5.03 -16.81
CA LEU A 155 4.19 4.17 -17.76
C LEU A 155 2.79 3.79 -17.25
N SER A 156 2.66 3.41 -15.98
CA SER A 156 1.39 2.93 -15.43
C SER A 156 0.30 4.00 -15.41
N LEU A 157 0.63 5.25 -15.06
CA LEU A 157 -0.35 6.35 -14.99
C LEU A 157 -0.79 6.83 -16.38
N ASN A 158 0.07 6.67 -17.40
CA ASN A 158 -0.19 7.12 -18.76
C ASN A 158 -0.60 5.99 -19.70
N ASN A 159 -0.91 4.80 -19.19
CA ASN A 159 -1.19 3.62 -20.01
C ASN A 159 -2.32 3.88 -21.03
N GLY A 160 -3.42 4.52 -20.60
CA GLY A 160 -4.52 4.88 -21.52
C GLY A 160 -4.11 5.85 -22.64
N THR A 161 -3.24 6.82 -22.34
CA THR A 161 -2.69 7.74 -23.36
C THR A 161 -1.74 7.02 -24.30
N ILE A 162 -0.88 6.14 -23.78
CA ILE A 162 0.07 5.36 -24.56
C ILE A 162 -0.67 4.43 -25.53
N LEU A 163 -1.65 3.67 -25.04
CA LEU A 163 -2.48 2.77 -25.88
C LEU A 163 -3.28 3.52 -26.94
N LYS A 164 -3.73 4.74 -26.61
CA LYS A 164 -4.38 5.64 -27.57
C LYS A 164 -3.44 6.07 -28.69
N VAL A 165 -2.19 6.44 -28.36
CA VAL A 165 -1.17 6.86 -29.34
C VAL A 165 -0.69 5.68 -30.21
N ILE A 166 -0.52 4.49 -29.61
CA ILE A 166 -0.19 3.25 -30.35
C ILE A 166 -1.32 2.85 -31.32
N GLY A 167 -2.55 3.29 -31.02
CA GLY A 167 -3.73 3.02 -31.83
C GLY A 167 -4.43 1.70 -31.48
N TYR A 168 -4.06 1.07 -30.37
CA TYR A 168 -4.69 -0.17 -29.91
C TYR A 168 -6.13 0.07 -29.42
N SER A 169 -6.33 1.17 -28.72
CA SER A 169 -7.62 1.57 -28.15
C SER A 169 -8.51 2.37 -29.14
N THR A 170 -7.95 2.85 -30.27
CA THR A 170 -8.66 3.78 -31.19
C THR A 170 -8.88 3.27 -32.61
N LYS A 171 -8.06 2.33 -33.13
CA LYS A 171 -8.25 1.81 -34.48
C LYS A 171 -9.50 0.93 -34.54
N ASN A 172 -10.43 1.26 -35.46
CA ASN A 172 -11.69 0.53 -35.69
C ASN A 172 -12.59 0.40 -34.46
N THR A 173 -12.66 1.43 -33.61
CA THR A 173 -13.63 1.46 -32.51
C THR A 173 -14.90 2.20 -32.93
N HIS A 174 -16.04 1.53 -32.79
CA HIS A 174 -17.36 2.06 -33.16
C HIS A 174 -18.23 2.40 -31.95
N SER A 175 -17.78 2.03 -30.75
CA SER A 175 -18.49 2.29 -29.49
C SER A 175 -17.55 2.50 -28.31
N VAL A 176 -18.07 3.13 -27.25
CA VAL A 176 -17.36 3.33 -25.97
C VAL A 176 -16.98 2.01 -25.32
N TYR A 177 -17.77 0.96 -25.54
CA TYR A 177 -17.46 -0.39 -25.06
C TYR A 177 -16.13 -0.91 -25.63
N GLU A 178 -15.94 -0.83 -26.96
CA GLU A 178 -14.72 -1.30 -27.61
C GLU A 178 -13.49 -0.48 -27.19
N TYR A 179 -13.67 0.83 -27.01
CA TYR A 179 -12.62 1.70 -26.46
C TYR A 179 -12.19 1.23 -25.05
N LEU A 180 -13.14 1.04 -24.13
CA LEU A 180 -12.84 0.64 -22.75
C LEU A 180 -12.37 -0.81 -22.61
N TYR A 181 -12.75 -1.70 -23.53
CA TYR A 181 -12.29 -3.08 -23.56
C TYR A 181 -10.83 -3.20 -24.03
N ASN A 182 -10.41 -2.32 -24.94
CA ASN A 182 -9.07 -2.30 -25.51
C ASN A 182 -8.11 -1.33 -24.75
N THR A 183 -8.47 -0.86 -23.56
CA THR A 183 -7.66 0.09 -22.75
C THR A 183 -7.29 -0.55 -21.42
#